data_AF-A0A4S4D7F1-F1
#
_entry.id   AF-A0A4S4D7F1-F1
#
_cell.length_a   1.000
_cell.length_b   1.000
_cell.length_c   1.000
_cell.angle_alpha   90.00
_cell.angle_beta   90.00
_cell.angle_gamma   90.00
#
_symmetry.space_group_name_H-M   'P 1'
#
loop_
_entity.id
_entity.type
_entity.pdbx_description
1 polymer ?
#
loop_
_entity_poly.entity_id
_entity_poly.type
_entity_poly.pdbx_seq_one_letter_code
_entity_poly.pdbx_strand_id
1 'polypeptide(L)'
;MCRKFQRAAKAKLPAGCPPLHCADVDVVDGAVCILKAVIFRSNSSLAGSSLTVTRKMDAVLPLLLHLLDERDGTARAVVVLIAEHCSISTDNQCLEEVLQRLASGAVLQRRNAIDVISELFHISPDSVYCRQDIANHLLKLLGDEELVIRAQATKLIPMMDPSLLLPALVRLVCSSDEVVHSSARNAFVAVLKYHNKKFEVLCMLLDCLSNICQNPDLPQALGDRGKGSKLDADRVLKLIPQWSESVEDWNSLIEPLIDKMFAEPSNAIIVRWENRNYEVDNPLKLEHSLFDRLCPLLIIRLLPLRVFNDLNSSLIYGELCKQGQFIVLVNL
;
A
#
# COMPACT_ATOMS: atom_id res chain seq x y z
N MET A 1 -9.24 -5.81 -38.49
CA MET A 1 -9.44 -4.33 -38.49
C MET A 1 -8.13 -3.55 -38.39
N CYS A 2 -7.20 -3.91 -37.49
CA CYS A 2 -5.95 -3.18 -37.23
C CYS A 2 -5.03 -2.95 -38.47
N ARG A 3 -4.97 -3.91 -39.41
CA ARG A 3 -4.17 -3.77 -40.66
C ARG A 3 -4.78 -2.85 -41.72
N LYS A 4 -6.11 -2.64 -41.72
CA LYS A 4 -6.77 -1.71 -42.66
C LYS A 4 -6.61 -0.26 -42.21
N PHE A 5 -6.69 0.00 -40.90
CA PHE A 5 -6.40 1.33 -40.31
C PHE A 5 -4.91 1.72 -40.44
N GLN A 6 -3.98 0.78 -40.27
CA GLN A 6 -2.54 1.01 -40.50
C GLN A 6 -2.19 1.45 -41.93
N ARG A 7 -2.94 1.00 -42.94
CA ARG A 7 -2.73 1.43 -44.34
C ARG A 7 -3.29 2.83 -44.60
N ALA A 8 -4.34 3.24 -43.89
CA ALA A 8 -4.91 4.59 -44.00
C ALA A 8 -4.01 5.65 -43.32
N ALA A 9 -3.44 5.33 -42.15
CA ALA A 9 -2.57 6.24 -41.40
C ALA A 9 -1.22 6.52 -42.11
N LYS A 10 -0.76 5.61 -42.98
CA LYS A 10 0.48 5.77 -43.76
C LYS A 10 0.36 6.76 -44.93
N ALA A 11 -0.85 7.22 -45.26
CA ALA A 11 -1.13 7.99 -46.47
C ALA A 11 -1.49 9.47 -46.23
N LYS A 12 -1.56 9.96 -44.99
CA LYS A 12 -1.86 11.38 -44.72
C LYS A 12 -1.48 11.76 -43.29
N LEU A 13 -0.38 12.48 -43.14
CA LEU A 13 -0.16 13.42 -42.04
C LEU A 13 0.14 14.78 -42.68
N PRO A 14 -0.87 15.57 -43.06
CA PRO A 14 -0.69 17.00 -43.24
C PRO A 14 -0.71 17.68 -41.86
N ALA A 15 0.05 18.76 -41.75
CA ALA A 15 0.14 19.60 -40.56
C ALA A 15 -1.24 20.04 -40.05
N GLY A 16 -1.45 19.93 -38.73
CA GLY A 16 -2.65 20.40 -38.03
C GLY A 16 -3.72 19.33 -37.84
N CYS A 17 -3.62 18.55 -36.77
CA CYS A 17 -4.77 17.77 -36.29
C CYS A 17 -5.74 18.70 -35.54
N PRO A 18 -7.05 18.70 -35.85
CA PRO A 18 -8.06 19.36 -35.02
C PRO A 18 -8.17 18.67 -33.65
N PRO A 19 -8.65 19.36 -32.60
CA PRO A 19 -8.82 18.76 -31.28
C PRO A 19 -9.77 17.56 -31.36
N LEU A 20 -9.31 16.40 -30.87
CA LEU A 20 -10.06 15.14 -30.85
C LEU A 20 -11.14 15.16 -29.76
N HIS A 21 -12.09 16.08 -29.86
CA HIS A 21 -13.22 16.18 -28.95
C HIS A 21 -14.28 15.09 -29.29
N CYS A 22 -13.90 13.82 -29.11
CA CYS A 22 -14.76 12.67 -29.41
C CYS A 22 -15.09 11.90 -28.12
N ALA A 23 -16.38 11.75 -27.80
CA ALA A 23 -16.81 10.99 -26.63
C ALA A 23 -16.75 9.47 -26.83
N ASP A 24 -16.76 9.00 -28.08
CA ASP A 24 -16.79 7.59 -28.47
C ASP A 24 -15.51 6.87 -28.04
N VAL A 25 -15.67 5.80 -27.26
CA VAL A 25 -14.57 5.03 -26.68
C VAL A 25 -13.79 4.31 -27.78
N ASP A 26 -14.46 3.75 -28.79
CA ASP A 26 -13.81 3.00 -29.87
C ASP A 26 -12.95 3.91 -30.76
N VAL A 27 -13.40 5.15 -30.95
CA VAL A 27 -12.64 6.17 -31.70
C VAL A 27 -11.39 6.60 -30.92
N VAL A 28 -11.53 6.80 -29.61
CA VAL A 28 -10.40 7.13 -28.73
C VAL A 28 -9.38 6.00 -28.72
N ASP A 29 -9.81 4.75 -28.56
CA ASP A 29 -8.93 3.58 -28.58
C ASP A 29 -8.20 3.40 -29.91
N GLY A 30 -8.92 3.62 -31.02
CA GLY A 30 -8.35 3.65 -32.36
C GLY A 30 -7.26 4.72 -32.51
N ALA A 31 -7.51 5.93 -32.00
CA ALA A 31 -6.53 7.02 -32.01
C ALA A 31 -5.30 6.70 -31.14
N VAL A 32 -5.50 6.15 -29.93
CA VAL A 32 -4.42 5.71 -29.05
C VAL A 32 -3.55 4.67 -29.74
N CYS A 33 -4.13 3.67 -30.41
CA CYS A 33 -3.38 2.65 -31.13
C CYS A 33 -2.48 3.25 -32.23
N ILE A 34 -3.01 4.21 -32.99
CA ILE A 34 -2.25 4.91 -34.05
C ILE A 34 -1.12 5.73 -33.43
N LEU A 35 -1.42 6.52 -32.40
CA LEU A 35 -0.43 7.36 -31.74
C LEU A 35 0.66 6.54 -31.06
N LYS A 36 0.32 5.45 -30.35
CA LYS A 36 1.30 4.50 -29.80
C LYS A 36 2.20 3.95 -30.92
N ALA A 37 1.62 3.58 -32.06
CA ALA A 37 2.39 3.07 -33.19
C ALA A 37 3.30 4.13 -33.85
N VAL A 38 2.96 5.42 -33.77
CA VAL A 38 3.78 6.50 -34.35
C VAL A 38 4.87 6.96 -33.37
N ILE A 39 4.53 7.05 -32.09
CA ILE A 39 5.40 7.58 -31.02
C ILE A 39 6.38 6.51 -30.55
N PHE A 40 5.89 5.32 -30.21
CA PHE A 40 6.71 4.28 -29.56
C PHE A 40 7.28 3.23 -30.53
N ARG A 41 6.73 3.11 -31.74
CA ARG A 41 7.21 2.11 -32.71
C ARG A 41 8.37 2.64 -33.53
N SER A 42 9.58 2.38 -33.05
CA SER A 42 10.78 2.30 -33.88
C SER A 42 10.68 1.06 -34.77
N ASN A 43 10.99 1.17 -36.07
CA ASN A 43 11.18 0.01 -36.92
C ASN A 43 12.16 -0.94 -36.23
N SER A 44 11.75 -2.19 -36.03
CA SER A 44 12.54 -3.25 -35.46
C SER A 44 13.73 -3.58 -36.36
N SER A 45 14.82 -2.82 -36.24
CA SER A 45 16.18 -3.26 -36.58
C SER A 45 17.20 -2.27 -36.04
N LEU A 46 18.24 -2.79 -35.40
CA LEU A 46 19.47 -2.13 -34.96
C LEU A 46 19.42 -1.38 -33.62
N ALA A 47 20.06 -2.01 -32.64
CA ALA A 47 20.71 -1.63 -31.38
C ALA A 47 20.98 -0.13 -31.02
N GLY A 48 20.14 0.82 -31.42
CA GLY A 48 20.24 2.25 -31.06
C GLY A 48 18.89 2.94 -30.83
N SER A 49 17.80 2.17 -30.69
CA SER A 49 16.43 2.65 -30.85
C SER A 49 15.81 3.38 -29.64
N SER A 50 16.36 3.22 -28.43
CA SER A 50 15.83 3.90 -27.23
C SER A 50 15.95 5.42 -27.34
N LEU A 51 17.15 5.91 -27.70
CA LEU A 51 17.45 7.34 -27.81
C LEU A 51 16.57 8.08 -28.83
N THR A 52 16.16 7.40 -29.91
CA THR A 52 15.29 7.96 -30.95
C THR A 52 13.82 8.02 -30.54
N VAL A 53 13.36 7.14 -29.65
CA VAL A 53 12.00 7.18 -29.09
C VAL A 53 11.89 8.33 -28.10
N THR A 54 12.88 8.47 -27.20
CA THR A 54 12.97 9.57 -26.23
C THR A 54 12.89 10.92 -26.93
N ARG A 55 13.76 11.20 -27.92
CA ARG A 55 13.76 12.48 -28.65
C ARG A 55 12.44 12.87 -29.32
N LYS A 56 11.67 11.91 -29.83
CA LYS A 56 10.37 12.19 -30.46
C LYS A 56 9.31 12.51 -29.42
N MET A 57 9.32 11.77 -28.32
CA MET A 57 8.41 12.03 -27.21
C MET A 57 8.73 13.37 -26.55
N ASP A 58 10.00 13.70 -26.32
CA ASP A 58 10.44 14.97 -25.71
C ASP A 58 9.86 16.20 -26.44
N ALA A 59 9.75 16.13 -27.78
CA ALA A 59 9.22 17.22 -28.59
C ALA A 59 7.69 17.39 -28.47
N VAL A 60 6.95 16.31 -28.20
CA VAL A 60 5.48 16.33 -28.10
C VAL A 60 4.98 16.32 -26.65
N LEU A 61 5.83 15.95 -25.70
CA LEU A 61 5.49 15.78 -24.30
C LEU A 61 4.88 17.04 -23.67
N PRO A 62 5.41 18.27 -23.88
CA PRO A 62 4.77 19.48 -23.33
C PRO A 62 3.34 19.69 -23.82
N LEU A 63 3.07 19.37 -25.09
CA LEU A 63 1.73 19.47 -25.67
C LEU A 63 0.79 18.42 -25.05
N LEU A 64 1.27 17.18 -24.93
CA LEU A 64 0.49 16.10 -24.31
C LEU A 64 0.19 16.41 -22.84
N LEU A 65 1.15 16.93 -22.07
CA LEU A 65 0.96 17.33 -20.69
C LEU A 65 -0.08 18.46 -20.53
N HIS A 66 -0.13 19.42 -21.46
CA HIS A 66 -1.18 20.45 -21.46
C HIS A 66 -2.57 19.87 -21.75
N LEU A 67 -2.67 18.82 -22.56
CA LEU A 67 -3.96 18.16 -22.84
C LEU A 67 -4.51 17.38 -21.65
N LEU A 68 -3.70 17.12 -20.61
CA LEU A 68 -4.18 16.57 -19.33
C LEU A 68 -4.91 17.61 -18.46
N ASP A 69 -4.89 18.90 -18.82
CA ASP A 69 -5.56 19.93 -18.03
C ASP A 69 -7.08 19.99 -18.33
N GLU A 70 -7.49 19.41 -19.46
CA GLU A 70 -8.88 19.28 -19.91
C GLU A 70 -9.44 17.88 -19.60
N ARG A 71 -10.77 17.69 -19.62
CA ARG A 71 -11.38 16.37 -19.37
C ARG A 71 -12.31 15.90 -20.48
N ASP A 72 -11.74 15.76 -21.67
CA ASP A 72 -12.41 15.31 -22.88
C ASP A 72 -11.90 13.93 -23.36
N GLY A 73 -12.35 13.48 -24.53
CA GLY A 73 -11.85 12.23 -25.15
C GLY A 73 -10.36 12.29 -25.47
N THR A 74 -9.81 13.47 -25.77
CA THR A 74 -8.38 13.70 -25.98
C THR A 74 -7.60 13.39 -24.72
N ALA A 75 -8.01 13.94 -23.57
CA ALA A 75 -7.36 13.73 -22.29
C ALA A 75 -7.32 12.24 -21.92
N ARG A 76 -8.40 11.49 -22.19
CA ARG A 76 -8.40 10.02 -21.99
C ARG A 76 -7.36 9.30 -22.85
N ALA A 77 -7.21 9.70 -24.12
CA ALA A 77 -6.18 9.12 -24.98
C ALA A 77 -4.77 9.46 -24.47
N VAL A 78 -4.58 10.71 -24.05
CA VAL A 78 -3.31 11.24 -23.55
C VAL A 78 -2.90 10.55 -22.25
N VAL A 79 -3.84 10.26 -21.34
CA VAL A 79 -3.58 9.50 -20.10
C VAL A 79 -2.83 8.21 -20.42
N VAL A 80 -3.31 7.44 -21.41
CA VAL A 80 -2.71 6.17 -21.81
C VAL A 80 -1.33 6.36 -22.43
N LEU A 81 -1.14 7.41 -23.24
CA LEU A 81 0.16 7.69 -23.87
C LEU A 81 1.22 8.14 -22.86
N ILE A 82 0.83 8.99 -21.91
CA ILE A 82 1.72 9.47 -20.85
C ILE A 82 2.09 8.34 -19.90
N ALA A 83 1.13 7.50 -19.50
CA ALA A 83 1.40 6.34 -18.67
C ALA A 83 2.38 5.36 -19.34
N GLU A 84 2.19 5.06 -20.63
CA GLU A 84 3.11 4.22 -21.40
C GLU A 84 4.51 4.86 -21.47
N HIS A 85 4.59 6.17 -21.69
CA HIS A 85 5.88 6.85 -21.72
C HIS A 85 6.58 6.81 -20.36
N CYS A 86 5.89 7.07 -19.26
CA CYS A 86 6.41 6.94 -17.90
C CYS A 86 6.90 5.51 -17.61
N SER A 87 6.26 4.49 -18.18
CA SER A 87 6.67 3.10 -18.00
C SER A 87 7.96 2.73 -18.74
N ILE A 88 8.27 3.41 -19.85
CA ILE A 88 9.43 3.09 -20.71
C ILE A 88 10.59 4.07 -20.47
N SER A 89 10.31 5.29 -19.98
CA SER A 89 11.36 6.28 -19.70
C SER A 89 12.26 5.84 -18.57
N THR A 90 13.54 6.15 -18.72
CA THR A 90 14.56 5.99 -17.66
C THR A 90 14.69 7.24 -16.79
N ASP A 91 14.19 8.39 -17.26
CA ASP A 91 14.09 9.60 -16.45
C ASP A 91 12.72 9.70 -15.77
N ASN A 92 12.66 10.48 -14.69
CA ASN A 92 11.46 10.70 -13.90
C ASN A 92 10.76 12.03 -14.24
N GLN A 93 11.23 12.80 -15.23
CA GLN A 93 10.72 14.14 -15.52
C GLN A 93 9.23 14.13 -15.89
N CYS A 94 8.83 13.23 -16.78
CA CYS A 94 7.42 13.10 -17.15
C CYS A 94 6.54 12.71 -15.95
N LEU A 95 7.04 11.84 -15.08
CA LEU A 95 6.32 11.43 -13.87
C LEU A 95 6.25 12.57 -12.84
N GLU A 96 7.31 13.36 -12.68
CA GLU A 96 7.33 14.55 -11.82
C GLU A 96 6.27 15.57 -12.27
N GLU A 97 6.15 15.81 -13.57
CA GLU A 97 5.11 16.68 -14.14
C GLU A 97 3.68 16.16 -13.89
N VAL A 98 3.49 14.84 -13.87
CA VAL A 98 2.22 14.20 -13.51
C VAL A 98 1.97 14.36 -12.00
N LEU A 99 2.97 14.16 -11.15
CA LEU A 99 2.85 14.33 -9.70
C LEU A 99 2.59 15.79 -9.30
N GLN A 100 3.17 16.76 -10.00
CA GLN A 100 2.87 18.18 -9.82
C GLN A 100 1.41 18.49 -10.13
N ARG A 101 0.86 17.91 -11.21
CA ARG A 101 -0.58 18.01 -11.55
C ARG A 101 -1.47 17.31 -10.52
N LEU A 102 -1.00 16.19 -9.96
CA LEU A 102 -1.68 15.47 -8.88
C LEU A 102 -1.75 16.30 -7.58
N ALA A 103 -0.75 17.14 -7.33
CA ALA A 103 -0.69 18.07 -6.21
C ALA A 103 -1.31 19.45 -6.50
N SER A 104 -1.90 19.66 -7.68
CA SER A 104 -2.37 20.99 -8.08
C SER A 104 -3.72 21.36 -7.46
N GLY A 105 -4.02 22.66 -7.40
CA GLY A 105 -5.32 23.14 -6.95
C GLY A 105 -6.48 22.82 -7.91
N ALA A 106 -6.19 22.44 -9.16
CA ALA A 106 -7.20 22.23 -10.19
C ALA A 106 -7.74 20.79 -10.16
N VAL A 107 -9.06 20.64 -9.96
CA VAL A 107 -9.74 19.33 -9.87
C VAL A 107 -9.52 18.48 -11.13
N LEU A 108 -9.60 19.07 -12.33
CA LEU A 108 -9.44 18.33 -13.59
C LEU A 108 -8.01 17.77 -13.73
N GLN A 109 -7.00 18.58 -13.40
CA GLN A 109 -5.60 18.14 -13.39
C GLN A 109 -5.37 16.99 -12.42
N ARG A 110 -5.87 17.09 -11.18
CA ARG A 110 -5.72 16.01 -10.21
C ARG A 110 -6.39 14.72 -10.67
N ARG A 111 -7.60 14.82 -11.24
CA ARG A 111 -8.35 13.67 -11.79
C ARG A 111 -7.61 12.98 -12.93
N ASN A 112 -7.11 13.74 -13.91
CA ASN A 112 -6.41 13.13 -15.03
C ASN A 112 -5.02 12.62 -14.62
N ALA A 113 -4.35 13.28 -13.69
CA ALA A 113 -3.08 12.81 -13.14
C ALA A 113 -3.24 11.48 -12.38
N ILE A 114 -4.29 11.32 -11.57
CA ILE A 114 -4.54 10.02 -10.92
C ILE A 114 -4.96 8.95 -11.93
N ASP A 115 -5.65 9.32 -13.02
CA ASP A 115 -5.95 8.41 -14.13
C ASP A 115 -4.64 7.93 -14.81
N VAL A 116 -3.64 8.81 -14.99
CA VAL A 116 -2.28 8.42 -15.46
C VAL A 116 -1.60 7.46 -14.50
N ILE A 117 -1.61 7.73 -13.20
CA ILE A 117 -1.01 6.83 -12.20
C ILE A 117 -1.73 5.48 -12.21
N SER A 118 -3.06 5.47 -12.30
CA SER A 118 -3.84 4.23 -12.42
C SER A 118 -3.39 3.41 -13.62
N GLU A 119 -3.34 4.03 -14.81
CA GLU A 119 -2.93 3.36 -16.04
C GLU A 119 -1.46 2.88 -15.98
N LEU A 120 -0.58 3.65 -15.35
CA LEU A 120 0.82 3.25 -15.16
C LEU A 120 0.94 1.95 -14.35
N PHE A 121 0.14 1.80 -13.28
CA PHE A 121 0.09 0.57 -12.49
C PHE A 121 -0.47 -0.62 -13.28
N HIS A 122 -1.33 -0.37 -14.26
CA HIS A 122 -1.86 -1.42 -15.15
C HIS A 122 -0.81 -1.87 -16.18
N ILE A 123 -0.01 -0.93 -16.70
CA ILE A 123 1.03 -1.22 -17.71
C ILE A 123 2.25 -1.90 -17.08
N SER A 124 2.75 -1.36 -15.96
CA SER A 124 3.95 -1.87 -15.32
C SER A 124 3.87 -1.75 -13.79
N PRO A 125 3.33 -2.76 -13.10
CA PRO A 125 3.26 -2.75 -11.63
C PRO A 125 4.64 -2.79 -10.96
N ASP A 126 5.63 -3.42 -11.61
CA ASP A 126 6.92 -3.73 -11.01
C ASP A 126 8.03 -2.72 -11.34
N SER A 127 7.93 -1.98 -12.45
CA SER A 127 9.03 -1.12 -12.95
C SER A 127 8.91 0.36 -12.60
N VAL A 128 8.00 0.73 -11.71
CA VAL A 128 7.75 2.14 -11.39
C VAL A 128 8.92 2.71 -10.57
N TYR A 129 9.71 3.60 -11.16
CA TYR A 129 10.69 4.42 -10.45
C TYR A 129 9.95 5.46 -9.56
N CYS A 130 10.58 5.94 -8.48
CA CYS A 130 9.98 6.91 -7.54
C CYS A 130 8.71 6.43 -6.80
N ARG A 131 8.60 5.14 -6.45
CA ARG A 131 7.44 4.59 -5.71
C ARG A 131 7.13 5.33 -4.40
N GLN A 132 8.13 5.85 -3.68
CA GLN A 132 7.89 6.61 -2.46
C GLN A 132 7.15 7.94 -2.74
N ASP A 133 7.46 8.62 -3.83
CA ASP A 133 6.81 9.89 -4.18
C ASP A 133 5.35 9.66 -4.57
N ILE A 134 5.09 8.61 -5.35
CA ILE A 134 3.71 8.19 -5.67
C ILE A 134 2.95 7.85 -4.39
N ALA A 135 3.56 7.06 -3.50
CA ALA A 135 2.97 6.69 -2.21
C ALA A 135 2.58 7.93 -1.40
N ASN A 136 3.50 8.90 -1.29
CA ASN A 136 3.27 10.15 -0.57
C ASN A 136 2.12 10.97 -1.17
N HIS A 137 2.03 11.05 -2.50
CA HIS A 137 0.93 11.76 -3.16
C HIS A 137 -0.40 11.03 -2.98
N LEU A 138 -0.46 9.71 -3.19
CA LEU A 138 -1.69 8.94 -3.01
C LEU A 138 -2.23 9.04 -1.57
N LEU A 139 -1.35 9.06 -0.56
CA LEU A 139 -1.76 9.27 0.83
C LEU A 139 -2.35 10.66 1.05
N LYS A 140 -1.79 11.71 0.45
CA LYS A 140 -2.35 13.07 0.53
C LYS A 140 -3.75 13.14 -0.10
N LEU A 141 -3.98 12.40 -1.19
CA LEU A 141 -5.28 12.37 -1.87
C LEU A 141 -6.39 11.73 -1.04
N LEU A 142 -6.10 11.04 0.07
CA LEU A 142 -7.13 10.58 1.01
C LEU A 142 -7.86 11.74 1.70
N GLY A 143 -7.25 12.92 1.74
CA GLY A 143 -7.86 14.17 2.20
C GLY A 143 -8.39 15.06 1.08
N ASP A 144 -8.47 14.58 -0.17
CA ASP A 144 -8.96 15.41 -1.28
C ASP A 144 -10.43 15.79 -1.10
N GLU A 145 -10.79 17.00 -1.48
CA GLU A 145 -12.16 17.51 -1.46
C GLU A 145 -13.08 16.64 -2.34
N GLU A 146 -12.54 16.13 -3.45
CA GLU A 146 -13.29 15.38 -4.45
C GLU A 146 -13.39 13.89 -4.11
N LEU A 147 -14.62 13.43 -3.86
CA LEU A 147 -14.92 12.02 -3.55
C LEU A 147 -14.38 11.03 -4.60
N VAL A 148 -14.42 11.39 -5.88
CA VAL A 148 -13.95 10.52 -6.97
C VAL A 148 -12.44 10.31 -6.90
N ILE A 149 -11.67 11.35 -6.55
CA ILE A 149 -10.22 11.28 -6.42
C ILE A 149 -9.85 10.43 -5.20
N ARG A 150 -10.51 10.65 -4.06
CA ARG A 150 -10.35 9.81 -2.86
C ARG A 150 -10.63 8.34 -3.13
N ALA A 151 -11.70 8.05 -3.86
CA ALA A 151 -12.07 6.69 -4.22
C ALA A 151 -11.03 6.02 -5.12
N GLN A 152 -10.45 6.75 -6.08
CA GLN A 152 -9.36 6.24 -6.91
C GLN A 152 -8.08 6.02 -6.10
N ALA A 153 -7.68 6.96 -5.25
CA ALA A 153 -6.50 6.81 -4.41
C ALA A 153 -6.63 5.56 -3.51
N THR A 154 -7.80 5.37 -2.91
CA THR A 154 -8.12 4.19 -2.08
C THR A 154 -8.01 2.87 -2.85
N LYS A 155 -8.28 2.85 -4.16
CA LYS A 155 -8.13 1.67 -5.01
C LYS A 155 -6.68 1.38 -5.40
N LEU A 156 -5.86 2.42 -5.56
CA LEU A 156 -4.46 2.30 -5.99
C LEU A 156 -3.52 1.98 -4.82
N ILE A 157 -3.77 2.52 -3.63
CA ILE A 157 -2.96 2.32 -2.42
C ILE A 157 -2.65 0.83 -2.14
N PRO A 158 -3.61 -0.12 -2.22
CA PRO A 158 -3.33 -1.55 -1.97
C PRO A 158 -2.33 -2.17 -2.96
N MET A 159 -2.21 -1.63 -4.18
CA MET A 159 -1.31 -2.16 -5.20
C MET A 159 0.17 -1.83 -4.94
N MET A 160 0.44 -0.94 -3.98
CA MET A 160 1.80 -0.53 -3.62
C MET A 160 2.42 -1.43 -2.55
N ASP A 161 3.74 -1.32 -2.41
CA ASP A 161 4.48 -1.95 -1.33
C ASP A 161 4.04 -1.36 0.04
N PRO A 162 3.54 -2.19 0.98
CA PRO A 162 3.09 -1.75 2.29
C PRO A 162 4.15 -0.99 3.10
N SER A 163 5.43 -1.30 2.91
CA SER A 163 6.54 -0.61 3.61
C SER A 163 6.61 0.89 3.33
N LEU A 164 6.17 1.31 2.15
CA LEU A 164 6.20 2.71 1.71
C LEU A 164 5.04 3.53 2.29
N LEU A 165 3.96 2.86 2.73
CA LEU A 165 2.68 3.47 3.03
C LEU A 165 2.20 3.25 4.47
N LEU A 166 2.36 2.05 5.04
CA LEU A 166 1.78 1.67 6.32
C LEU A 166 2.13 2.63 7.47
N PRO A 167 3.39 3.07 7.65
CA PRO A 167 3.71 3.99 8.74
C PRO A 167 2.92 5.30 8.68
N ALA A 168 2.70 5.84 7.49
CA ALA A 168 1.93 7.07 7.29
C ALA A 168 0.42 6.80 7.32
N LEU A 169 -0.04 5.71 6.73
CA LEU A 169 -1.44 5.34 6.67
C LEU A 169 -2.03 5.07 8.07
N VAL A 170 -1.29 4.40 8.95
CA VAL A 170 -1.71 4.17 10.35
C VAL A 170 -1.90 5.51 11.08
N ARG A 171 -1.04 6.51 10.84
CA ARG A 171 -1.22 7.86 11.39
C ARG A 171 -2.47 8.55 10.84
N LEU A 172 -2.77 8.39 9.56
CA LEU A 172 -3.98 8.96 8.94
C LEU A 172 -5.27 8.31 9.48
N VAL A 173 -5.25 7.00 9.77
CA VAL A 173 -6.38 6.32 10.45
C VAL A 173 -6.60 6.90 11.86
N CYS A 174 -5.55 7.36 12.53
CA CYS A 174 -5.66 8.02 13.83
C CYS A 174 -6.01 9.52 13.73
N SER A 175 -6.19 10.08 12.53
CA SER A 175 -6.51 11.50 12.33
C SER A 175 -7.85 11.90 12.96
N SER A 176 -7.92 13.15 13.43
CA SER A 176 -9.17 13.78 13.89
C SER A 176 -10.03 14.32 12.75
N ASP A 177 -9.44 14.50 11.56
CA ASP A 177 -10.18 14.89 10.37
C ASP A 177 -11.04 13.70 9.89
N GLU A 178 -12.36 13.85 9.93
CA GLU A 178 -13.33 12.79 9.56
C GLU A 178 -13.22 12.36 8.09
N VAL A 179 -12.90 13.27 7.18
CA VAL A 179 -12.76 12.99 5.74
C VAL A 179 -11.51 12.15 5.50
N VAL A 180 -10.40 12.57 6.09
CA VAL A 180 -9.12 11.83 6.03
C VAL A 180 -9.26 10.49 6.75
N HIS A 181 -9.86 10.47 7.94
CA HIS A 181 -10.05 9.27 8.76
C HIS A 181 -10.85 8.21 8.01
N SER A 182 -12.02 8.57 7.47
CA SER A 182 -12.90 7.63 6.74
C SER A 182 -12.22 7.05 5.50
N SER A 183 -11.52 7.87 4.73
CA SER A 183 -10.81 7.44 3.52
C SER A 183 -9.58 6.58 3.85
N ALA A 184 -8.80 6.99 4.86
CA ALA A 184 -7.65 6.23 5.36
C ALA A 184 -8.05 4.89 5.96
N ARG A 185 -9.16 4.82 6.70
CA ARG A 185 -9.72 3.56 7.20
C ARG A 185 -10.01 2.58 6.07
N ASN A 186 -10.68 3.04 5.01
CA ASN A 186 -11.01 2.20 3.87
C ASN A 186 -9.75 1.72 3.13
N ALA A 187 -8.80 2.63 2.90
CA ALA A 187 -7.52 2.29 2.26
C ALA A 187 -6.70 1.31 3.12
N PHE A 188 -6.68 1.50 4.43
CA PHE A 188 -5.98 0.63 5.38
C PHE A 188 -6.52 -0.81 5.34
N VAL A 189 -7.84 -0.98 5.45
CA VAL A 189 -8.46 -2.31 5.34
C VAL A 189 -8.18 -2.92 3.97
N ALA A 190 -8.24 -2.13 2.89
CA ALA A 190 -7.96 -2.62 1.55
C ALA A 190 -6.50 -3.10 1.38
N VAL A 191 -5.51 -2.41 1.97
CA VAL A 191 -4.10 -2.85 1.97
C VAL A 191 -3.95 -4.20 2.68
N LEU A 192 -4.52 -4.34 3.87
CA LEU A 192 -4.42 -5.59 4.63
C LEU A 192 -5.10 -6.76 3.92
N LYS A 193 -6.26 -6.53 3.30
CA LYS A 193 -6.96 -7.53 2.49
C LYS A 193 -6.17 -7.93 1.24
N TYR A 194 -5.56 -6.97 0.56
CA TYR A 194 -4.79 -7.22 -0.67
C TYR A 194 -3.50 -8.01 -0.40
N HIS A 195 -2.82 -7.74 0.72
CA HIS A 195 -1.59 -8.43 1.13
C HIS A 195 -1.84 -9.49 2.21
N ASN A 196 -3.03 -10.09 2.26
CA ASN A 196 -3.43 -11.07 3.29
C ASN A 196 -2.60 -12.37 3.33
N LYS A 197 -1.71 -12.58 2.36
CA LYS A 197 -0.75 -13.71 2.30
C LYS A 197 0.67 -13.36 2.75
N LYS A 198 0.95 -12.08 3.00
CA LYS A 198 2.28 -11.59 3.41
C LYS A 198 2.25 -11.23 4.89
N PHE A 199 2.60 -12.18 5.74
CA PHE A 199 2.55 -12.01 7.21
C PHE A 199 3.48 -10.90 7.70
N GLU A 200 4.54 -10.59 6.96
CA GLU A 200 5.48 -9.51 7.28
C GLU A 200 4.78 -8.15 7.33
N VAL A 201 3.68 -7.99 6.58
CA VAL A 201 2.82 -6.79 6.60
C VAL A 201 2.14 -6.61 7.96
N LEU A 202 1.75 -7.72 8.60
CA LEU A 202 1.16 -7.70 9.93
C LEU A 202 2.20 -7.35 11.00
N CYS A 203 3.41 -7.94 10.92
CA CYS A 203 4.51 -7.58 11.80
C CYS A 203 4.84 -6.09 11.69
N MET A 204 4.89 -5.57 10.46
CA MET A 204 5.11 -4.15 10.19
C MET A 204 3.99 -3.26 10.74
N LEU A 205 2.73 -3.69 10.68
CA LEU A 205 1.61 -2.98 11.31
C LEU A 205 1.82 -2.88 12.83
N LEU A 206 2.19 -3.99 13.48
CA LEU A 206 2.46 -4.02 14.91
C LEU A 206 3.63 -3.09 15.26
N ASP A 207 4.68 -3.05 14.44
CA ASP A 207 5.79 -2.09 14.58
C ASP A 207 5.31 -0.65 14.45
N CYS A 208 4.49 -0.34 13.45
CA CYS A 208 3.93 0.99 13.24
C CYS A 208 3.11 1.45 14.46
N LEU A 209 2.26 0.57 14.99
CA LEU A 209 1.44 0.87 16.17
C LEU A 209 2.29 1.06 17.43
N SER A 210 3.30 0.21 17.61
CA SER A 210 4.23 0.29 18.74
C SER A 210 5.01 1.62 18.70
N ASN A 211 5.50 1.99 17.52
CA ASN A 211 6.20 3.26 17.29
C ASN A 211 5.32 4.48 17.58
N ILE A 212 4.06 4.45 17.15
CA ILE A 212 3.09 5.53 17.39
C ILE A 212 2.78 5.66 18.89
N CYS A 213 2.64 4.54 19.61
CA CYS A 213 2.39 4.57 21.05
C CYS A 213 3.60 5.03 21.87
N GLN A 214 4.83 4.79 21.38
CA GLN A 214 6.05 5.23 22.03
C GLN A 214 6.43 6.69 21.70
N ASN A 215 6.09 7.17 20.50
CA ASN A 215 6.41 8.52 20.02
C ASN A 215 5.16 9.26 19.51
N PRO A 216 4.28 9.73 20.42
CA PRO A 216 3.07 10.46 20.04
C PRO A 216 3.36 11.84 19.43
N ASP A 217 4.56 12.40 19.67
CA ASP A 217 4.94 13.78 19.30
C ASP A 217 5.70 13.91 17.96
N LEU A 218 5.78 12.85 17.15
CA LEU A 218 6.44 12.97 15.84
C LEU A 218 5.63 13.95 14.95
N PRO A 219 6.25 14.99 14.33
CA PRO A 219 5.51 16.04 13.67
C PRO A 219 4.61 15.49 12.56
N GLN A 220 3.30 15.75 12.68
CA GLN A 220 2.42 15.82 11.52
C GLN A 220 3.01 16.87 10.57
N ALA A 221 3.59 16.42 9.46
CA ALA A 221 3.91 17.30 8.33
C ALA A 221 2.62 17.71 7.59
N LEU A 222 1.71 18.36 8.30
CA LEU A 222 0.69 19.30 7.79
C LEU A 222 0.00 19.90 9.02
N GLY A 223 0.06 21.23 9.13
CA GLY A 223 -0.14 21.93 10.39
C GLY A 223 -1.56 21.84 10.95
N ASP A 224 -1.65 21.46 12.22
CA ASP A 224 -2.39 22.22 13.22
C ASP A 224 -1.81 21.94 14.62
N ARG A 225 -1.37 22.99 15.31
CA ARG A 225 -0.69 22.88 16.61
C ARG A 225 -1.73 23.08 17.71
N GLY A 226 -2.56 22.05 17.92
CA GLY A 226 -3.61 22.04 18.94
C GLY A 226 -3.55 20.78 19.81
N LYS A 227 -3.17 20.96 21.08
CA LYS A 227 -3.43 20.08 22.24
C LYS A 227 -3.29 18.57 21.99
N GLY A 228 -2.11 18.03 22.32
CA GLY A 228 -1.73 16.61 22.20
C GLY A 228 -2.90 15.63 22.31
N SER A 229 -3.47 15.29 21.16
CA SER A 229 -4.47 14.25 21.03
C SER A 229 -3.70 12.95 21.19
N LYS A 230 -3.97 12.24 22.28
CA LYS A 230 -3.46 10.88 22.48
C LYS A 230 -3.84 10.08 21.23
N LEU A 231 -2.85 9.76 20.38
CA LEU A 231 -3.08 9.00 19.15
C LEU A 231 -3.81 7.71 19.53
N ASP A 232 -5.04 7.59 19.06
CA ASP A 232 -5.96 6.55 19.47
C ASP A 232 -5.66 5.27 18.68
N ALA A 233 -4.63 4.54 19.11
CA ALA A 233 -4.28 3.25 18.55
C ALA A 233 -5.48 2.28 18.53
N ASP A 234 -6.45 2.45 19.44
CA ASP A 234 -7.66 1.62 19.44
C ASP A 234 -8.50 1.82 18.18
N ARG A 235 -8.40 2.97 17.48
CA ARG A 235 -9.03 3.16 16.16
C ARG A 235 -8.53 2.17 15.13
N VAL A 236 -7.21 1.94 15.09
CA VAL A 236 -6.59 0.98 14.18
C VAL A 236 -6.89 -0.44 14.64
N LEU A 237 -6.82 -0.70 15.95
CA LEU A 237 -7.12 -2.03 16.49
C LEU A 237 -8.58 -2.46 16.23
N LYS A 238 -9.55 -1.52 16.21
CA LYS A 238 -10.95 -1.79 15.85
C LYS A 238 -11.15 -2.22 14.39
N LEU A 239 -10.17 -1.97 13.51
CA LEU A 239 -10.23 -2.41 12.11
C LEU A 239 -9.72 -3.84 11.95
N ILE A 240 -9.12 -4.41 12.99
CA ILE A 240 -8.49 -5.73 12.91
C ILE A 240 -9.50 -6.83 12.55
N PRO A 241 -10.69 -6.92 13.20
CA PRO A 241 -11.69 -7.91 12.81
C PRO A 241 -12.07 -7.87 11.33
N GLN A 242 -12.10 -6.67 10.71
CA GLN A 242 -12.54 -6.52 9.32
C GLN A 242 -11.55 -7.07 8.29
N TRP A 243 -10.25 -7.14 8.61
CA TRP A 243 -9.28 -7.80 7.73
C TRP A 243 -9.07 -9.25 8.14
N SER A 244 -9.24 -9.62 9.41
CA SER A 244 -9.04 -10.99 9.89
C SER A 244 -9.99 -11.97 9.19
N GLU A 245 -11.20 -11.53 8.85
CA GLU A 245 -12.16 -12.25 7.98
C GLU A 245 -11.61 -12.62 6.60
N SER A 246 -10.60 -11.90 6.10
CA SER A 246 -9.99 -12.14 4.79
C SER A 246 -8.78 -13.09 4.85
N VAL A 247 -8.36 -13.53 6.04
CA VAL A 247 -7.22 -14.43 6.21
C VAL A 247 -7.61 -15.86 5.86
N GLU A 248 -6.99 -16.39 4.80
CA GLU A 248 -7.25 -17.76 4.34
C GLU A 248 -6.53 -18.80 5.22
N ASP A 249 -5.28 -18.52 5.65
CA ASP A 249 -4.45 -19.47 6.41
C ASP A 249 -3.84 -18.84 7.66
N TRP A 250 -4.51 -19.06 8.79
CA TRP A 250 -4.02 -18.62 10.10
C TRP A 250 -2.76 -19.34 10.56
N ASN A 251 -2.46 -20.55 10.08
CA ASN A 251 -1.29 -21.30 10.53
C ASN A 251 0.00 -20.59 10.12
N SER A 252 -0.01 -19.97 8.94
CA SER A 252 1.10 -19.13 8.45
C SER A 252 1.36 -17.87 9.28
N LEU A 253 0.37 -17.40 10.07
CA LEU A 253 0.48 -16.21 10.89
C LEU A 253 0.96 -16.52 12.32
N ILE A 254 0.63 -17.71 12.84
CA ILE A 254 0.88 -18.07 14.24
C ILE A 254 2.37 -18.05 14.57
N GLU A 255 3.20 -18.69 13.74
CA GLU A 255 4.64 -18.78 14.00
C GLU A 255 5.33 -17.39 14.01
N PRO A 256 5.18 -16.53 12.98
CA PRO A 256 5.73 -15.18 13.01
C PRO A 256 5.23 -14.30 14.17
N LEU A 257 3.96 -14.45 14.57
CA LEU A 257 3.39 -13.71 15.70
C LEU A 257 3.99 -14.18 17.03
N ILE A 258 4.11 -15.49 17.23
CA ILE A 258 4.76 -16.07 18.41
C ILE A 258 6.22 -15.59 18.47
N ASP A 259 6.96 -15.65 17.37
CA ASP A 259 8.34 -15.17 17.30
C ASP A 259 8.45 -13.69 17.69
N LYS A 260 7.52 -12.85 17.18
CA LYS A 260 7.47 -11.43 17.52
C LYS A 260 7.14 -11.20 19.00
N MET A 261 6.25 -11.99 19.59
CA MET A 261 5.95 -11.93 21.04
C MET A 261 7.15 -12.29 21.90
N PHE A 262 7.88 -13.35 21.52
CA PHE A 262 9.10 -13.75 22.23
C PHE A 262 10.23 -12.74 22.08
N ALA A 263 10.33 -12.08 20.92
CA ALA A 263 11.28 -10.99 20.69
C ALA A 263 10.91 -9.73 21.49
N GLU A 264 9.62 -9.45 21.68
CA GLU A 264 9.11 -8.21 22.29
C GLU A 264 8.09 -8.47 23.42
N PRO A 265 8.45 -9.19 24.51
CA PRO A 265 7.49 -9.64 25.53
C PRO A 265 6.85 -8.51 26.35
N SER A 266 7.46 -7.32 26.35
CA SER A 266 6.96 -6.13 27.04
C SER A 266 6.04 -5.27 26.15
N ASN A 267 5.82 -5.66 24.89
CA ASN A 267 5.04 -4.86 23.95
C ASN A 267 3.53 -5.05 24.18
N ALA A 268 2.94 -4.11 24.91
CA ALA A 268 1.52 -4.11 25.25
C ALA A 268 0.58 -4.02 24.03
N ILE A 269 1.07 -3.59 22.85
CA ILE A 269 0.27 -3.54 21.63
C ILE A 269 0.01 -4.93 21.07
N ILE A 270 0.99 -5.84 21.17
CA ILE A 270 0.83 -7.22 20.71
C ILE A 270 -0.28 -7.91 21.51
N VAL A 271 -0.25 -7.78 22.85
CA VAL A 271 -1.29 -8.31 23.74
C VAL A 271 -2.67 -7.70 23.47
N ARG A 272 -2.75 -6.40 23.18
CA ARG A 272 -4.04 -5.75 22.84
C ARG A 272 -4.56 -6.18 21.46
N TRP A 273 -3.66 -6.35 20.49
CA TRP A 273 -3.99 -6.82 19.15
C TRP A 273 -4.59 -8.22 19.20
N GLU A 274 -4.00 -9.12 20.01
CA GLU A 274 -4.54 -10.46 20.22
C GLU A 274 -5.96 -10.38 20.78
N ASN A 275 -6.16 -9.68 21.90
CA ASN A 275 -7.47 -9.56 22.56
C ASN A 275 -8.59 -9.05 21.64
N ARG A 276 -8.29 -8.21 20.63
CA ARG A 276 -9.30 -7.65 19.70
C ARG A 276 -9.71 -8.58 18.57
N ASN A 277 -8.90 -9.60 18.24
CA ASN A 277 -9.27 -10.61 17.24
C ASN A 277 -10.29 -11.64 17.77
N TYR A 278 -10.50 -11.72 19.08
CA TYR A 278 -11.40 -12.70 19.71
C TYR A 278 -12.89 -12.32 19.66
N GLU A 279 -13.25 -11.12 19.17
CA GLU A 279 -14.66 -10.69 19.07
C GLU A 279 -15.39 -11.25 17.82
N VAL A 280 -14.76 -12.09 16.99
CA VAL A 280 -15.38 -12.67 15.77
C VAL A 280 -15.81 -14.12 16.02
N ASP A 281 -17.07 -14.44 15.70
CA ASP A 281 -17.84 -15.65 16.01
C ASP A 281 -17.18 -17.02 15.69
N ASN A 282 -16.18 -17.46 16.48
CA ASN A 282 -15.97 -18.88 16.84
C ASN A 282 -14.89 -19.07 17.93
N PRO A 283 -15.24 -19.08 19.23
CA PRO A 283 -14.28 -19.11 20.33
C PRO A 283 -13.54 -20.45 20.54
N LEU A 284 -13.97 -21.55 19.92
CA LEU A 284 -13.60 -22.90 20.40
C LEU A 284 -12.37 -23.57 19.75
N LYS A 285 -11.64 -22.92 18.83
CA LYS A 285 -10.45 -23.54 18.20
C LYS A 285 -9.10 -22.86 18.47
N LEU A 286 -9.08 -21.62 18.98
CA LEU A 286 -7.81 -20.89 19.21
C LEU A 286 -7.51 -20.64 20.69
N GLU A 287 -8.54 -20.55 21.55
CA GLU A 287 -8.37 -20.48 23.01
C GLU A 287 -7.57 -21.67 23.56
N HIS A 288 -7.61 -22.83 22.90
CA HIS A 288 -6.85 -24.02 23.30
C HIS A 288 -5.42 -24.10 22.71
N SER A 289 -4.97 -23.17 21.87
CA SER A 289 -3.63 -23.25 21.25
C SER A 289 -2.66 -22.17 21.76
N LEU A 290 -3.14 -20.93 21.88
CA LEU A 290 -2.33 -19.81 22.38
C LEU A 290 -2.31 -19.76 23.90
N PHE A 291 -3.46 -20.00 24.55
CA PHE A 291 -3.52 -20.09 26.01
C PHE A 291 -2.74 -21.32 26.49
N ASP A 292 -2.84 -22.49 25.87
CA ASP A 292 -2.07 -23.69 26.27
C ASP A 292 -0.54 -23.54 26.12
N ARG A 293 -0.05 -22.63 25.24
CA ARG A 293 1.38 -22.38 25.04
C ARG A 293 1.93 -21.18 25.84
N LEU A 294 1.10 -20.20 26.20
CA LEU A 294 1.48 -19.04 27.02
C LEU A 294 1.11 -19.21 28.51
N CYS A 295 0.17 -20.10 28.85
CA CYS A 295 -0.21 -20.42 30.23
C CYS A 295 0.97 -20.91 31.09
N PRO A 296 1.86 -21.79 30.61
CA PRO A 296 2.94 -22.30 31.46
C PRO A 296 3.84 -21.20 32.00
N LEU A 297 4.12 -20.17 31.19
CA LEU A 297 4.99 -19.04 31.58
C LEU A 297 4.31 -18.07 32.54
N LEU A 298 3.00 -17.86 32.39
CA LEU A 298 2.18 -17.08 33.33
C LEU A 298 1.94 -17.83 34.65
N ILE A 299 1.79 -19.16 34.60
CA ILE A 299 1.65 -20.04 35.78
C ILE A 299 2.97 -20.08 36.56
N ILE A 300 4.13 -20.22 35.90
CA ILE A 300 5.45 -20.19 36.56
C ILE A 300 5.66 -18.87 37.32
N ARG A 301 5.17 -17.75 36.78
CA ARG A 301 5.29 -16.42 37.42
C ARG A 301 4.34 -16.21 38.61
N LEU A 302 3.27 -16.99 38.72
CA LEU A 302 2.24 -16.88 39.76
C LEU A 302 2.38 -17.92 40.88
N LEU A 303 3.20 -18.96 40.69
CA LEU A 303 3.45 -19.98 41.70
C LEU A 303 4.42 -19.46 42.78
N PRO A 304 4.13 -19.67 44.08
CA PRO A 304 5.10 -19.39 45.14
C PRO A 304 6.40 -20.16 44.88
N LEU A 305 7.57 -19.52 45.05
CA LEU A 305 8.89 -20.14 44.81
C LEU A 305 9.07 -21.53 45.45
N ARG A 306 8.36 -21.77 46.56
CA ARG A 306 8.31 -23.04 47.32
C ARG A 306 7.85 -24.23 46.49
N VAL A 307 7.04 -24.01 45.44
CA VAL A 307 6.53 -25.05 44.53
C VAL A 307 7.67 -25.65 43.68
N PHE A 308 8.78 -24.92 43.51
CA PHE A 308 9.97 -25.36 42.77
C PHE A 308 11.06 -25.97 43.66
N ASN A 309 10.82 -26.12 44.97
CA ASN A 309 11.82 -26.69 45.89
C ASN A 309 11.85 -28.22 45.87
N ASP A 310 10.80 -28.87 45.35
CA ASP A 310 10.76 -30.32 45.18
C ASP A 310 11.24 -30.71 43.78
N LEU A 311 12.55 -30.86 43.65
CA LEU A 311 13.24 -31.21 42.40
C LEU A 311 12.82 -32.57 41.83
N ASN A 312 12.13 -33.42 42.58
CA ASN A 312 11.67 -34.73 42.10
C ASN A 312 10.23 -34.72 41.56
N SER A 313 9.58 -33.55 41.55
CA SER A 313 8.20 -33.43 41.06
C SER A 313 8.14 -33.62 39.55
N SER A 314 7.75 -34.83 39.13
CA SER A 314 7.47 -35.17 37.73
C SER A 314 6.36 -34.32 37.10
N LEU A 315 5.51 -33.70 37.94
CA LEU A 315 4.46 -32.77 37.53
C LEU A 315 5.02 -31.42 37.08
N ILE A 316 6.11 -30.94 37.71
CA ILE A 316 6.71 -29.63 37.41
C ILE A 316 7.85 -29.74 36.38
N TYR A 317 8.68 -30.80 36.48
CA TYR A 317 9.88 -30.96 35.64
C TYR A 317 9.74 -32.01 34.53
N GLY A 318 8.59 -32.70 34.42
CA GLY A 318 8.39 -33.73 33.40
C GLY A 318 9.43 -34.85 33.44
N GLU A 319 9.86 -35.35 32.29
CA GLU A 319 10.89 -36.40 32.19
C GLU A 319 12.34 -35.90 32.38
N LEU A 320 12.56 -34.59 32.58
CA LEU A 320 13.90 -34.02 32.78
C LEU A 320 14.61 -34.61 34.02
N CYS A 321 13.85 -35.07 35.02
CA CYS A 321 14.39 -35.78 36.18
C CYS A 321 15.09 -37.11 35.83
N LYS A 322 14.73 -37.76 34.72
CA LYS A 322 15.25 -39.11 34.39
C LYS A 322 16.60 -39.09 33.66
N GLN A 323 17.06 -37.93 33.19
CA GLN A 323 18.31 -37.82 32.41
C GLN A 323 19.47 -37.16 33.16
N GLY A 324 19.32 -36.82 34.44
CA GLY A 324 20.44 -36.36 35.28
C GLY A 324 21.07 -35.03 34.83
N GLN A 325 20.43 -34.27 33.95
CA GLN A 325 20.89 -32.96 33.50
C GLN A 325 20.04 -31.85 34.12
N PHE A 326 20.25 -31.60 35.41
CA PHE A 326 19.92 -30.31 36.00
C PHE A 326 20.98 -29.31 35.52
N ILE A 327 20.73 -28.65 34.38
CA ILE A 327 21.45 -27.41 34.07
C ILE A 327 20.88 -26.34 35.00
N VAL A 328 21.75 -25.90 35.91
CA VAL A 328 21.56 -24.80 36.85
C VAL A 328 21.02 -23.57 36.12
N LEU A 329 19.73 -23.27 36.30
CA LEU A 329 19.10 -22.05 35.82
C LEU A 329 18.30 -21.38 36.95
N VAL A 330 18.87 -21.36 38.16
CA VAL A 330 18.42 -20.50 39.25
C VAL A 330 19.63 -19.86 39.90
N ASN A 331 20.08 -18.75 39.31
CA ASN A 331 20.77 -17.66 39.98
C ASN A 331 20.57 -16.40 39.12
N LEU A 332 19.37 -15.82 39.23
CA LEU A 332 19.10 -14.40 39.07
C LEU A 332 18.05 -14.01 40.11
#